data_AF-A0A5C7PNM6-F1
#
_entry.id   AF-A0A5C7PNM6-F1
#
_cell.length_a   1.000
_cell.length_b   1.000
_cell.length_c   1.000
_cell.angle_alpha   90.00
_cell.angle_beta   90.00
_cell.angle_gamma   90.00
#
_symmetry.space_group_name_H-M   'P 1'
#
loop_
_entity.id
_entity.type
_entity.pdbx_description
1 polymer ?
#
loop_
_entity_poly.entity_id
_entity_poly.type
_entity_poly.pdbx_seq_one_letter_code
_entity_poly.pdbx_strand_id
1 'polypeptide(L)'
;MSTAEELQQALIGAFPPGTHDRIDWEGTPGDHILAISQTVLAKGAVPVDELLANACPLTATSDRLRDWERALGLSGSRTARFGALEARRRAVIARLREYGPPTIPMIQSVMAPLLDYADPLDLVILEASRSGLRTAHTYTGVLTSASTAISCVYSWRVFDDGRLSDSGVQLDVTLTHGDLSKLSVLVTAPSGETATATVFGRGAAAGDTVRVCLPDMAAASVMGVWTAQFNASSGAGTVDAVEAFVEGAGRDSSGRPGLSAAKFELGVVYEEDKSSGAADIDAARKAIARITYATRISALILREADGVLPAGEYTFLPDDDNAIPDAIIPD
;
A
#
# COMPACT_ATOMS: atom_id res chain seq x y z
N MET A 1 -35.30 -11.42 -22.73
CA MET A 1 -36.32 -12.09 -21.90
C MET A 1 -37.20 -12.88 -22.83
N SER A 2 -37.35 -14.18 -22.58
CA SER A 2 -38.26 -15.04 -23.33
C SER A 2 -39.72 -14.70 -23.02
N THR A 3 -40.59 -14.62 -24.01
CA THR A 3 -42.04 -14.47 -23.78
C THR A 3 -42.68 -15.82 -23.42
N ALA A 4 -43.90 -15.79 -22.88
CA ALA A 4 -44.64 -17.02 -22.59
C ALA A 4 -44.95 -17.82 -23.88
N GLU A 5 -45.13 -17.12 -25.00
CA GLU A 5 -45.38 -17.72 -26.32
C GLU A 5 -44.11 -18.37 -26.90
N GLU A 6 -42.94 -17.75 -26.72
CA GLU A 6 -41.66 -18.37 -27.11
C GLU A 6 -41.38 -19.65 -26.29
N LEU A 7 -41.69 -19.64 -25.00
CA LEU A 7 -41.62 -20.83 -24.14
C LEU A 7 -42.64 -21.89 -24.55
N GLN A 8 -43.85 -21.50 -24.94
CA GLN A 8 -44.88 -22.40 -25.43
C GLN A 8 -44.41 -23.09 -26.71
N GLN A 9 -43.87 -22.35 -27.67
CA GLN A 9 -43.33 -22.90 -28.92
C GLN A 9 -42.16 -23.84 -28.66
N ALA A 10 -41.25 -23.50 -27.74
CA ALA A 10 -40.15 -24.37 -27.36
C ALA A 10 -40.64 -25.69 -26.71
N LEU A 11 -41.66 -25.63 -25.86
CA LEU A 11 -42.25 -26.82 -25.23
C LEU A 11 -43.01 -27.68 -26.24
N ILE A 12 -43.77 -27.08 -27.16
CA ILE A 12 -44.45 -27.79 -28.25
C ILE A 12 -43.43 -28.46 -29.16
N GLY A 13 -42.34 -27.78 -29.52
CA GLY A 13 -41.26 -28.32 -30.35
C GLY A 13 -40.43 -29.42 -29.69
N ALA A 14 -40.53 -29.59 -28.36
CA ALA A 14 -39.87 -30.67 -27.63
C ALA A 14 -40.66 -32.00 -27.65
N PHE A 15 -41.89 -32.01 -28.16
CA PHE A 15 -42.66 -33.25 -28.31
C PHE A 15 -42.06 -34.15 -29.41
N PRO A 16 -42.26 -35.47 -29.32
CA PRO A 16 -41.74 -36.41 -30.31
C PRO A 16 -42.23 -36.12 -31.75
N PRO A 17 -41.43 -36.47 -32.78
CA PRO A 17 -41.84 -36.32 -34.18
C PRO A 17 -43.20 -36.99 -34.48
N GLY A 18 -44.02 -36.34 -35.31
CA GLY A 18 -45.37 -36.81 -35.69
C GLY A 18 -46.49 -36.43 -34.70
N THR A 19 -46.17 -35.74 -33.60
CA THR A 19 -47.19 -35.24 -32.66
C THR A 19 -47.99 -34.07 -33.24
N HIS A 20 -47.37 -33.22 -34.08
CA HIS A 20 -48.05 -32.09 -34.72
C HIS A 20 -49.16 -32.49 -35.70
N ASP A 21 -49.11 -33.71 -36.24
CA ASP A 21 -50.15 -34.22 -37.14
C ASP A 21 -51.37 -34.79 -36.39
N ARG A 22 -51.25 -34.97 -35.06
CA ARG A 22 -52.24 -35.67 -34.23
C ARG A 22 -52.84 -34.81 -33.12
N ILE A 23 -52.15 -33.77 -32.71
CA ILE A 23 -52.59 -32.84 -31.67
C ILE A 23 -52.83 -31.50 -32.33
N ASP A 24 -54.05 -30.98 -32.17
CA ASP A 24 -54.38 -29.61 -32.51
C ASP A 24 -53.82 -28.67 -31.44
N TRP A 25 -52.70 -28.04 -31.76
CA TRP A 25 -52.01 -27.09 -30.89
C TRP A 25 -52.63 -25.70 -30.91
N GLU A 26 -53.57 -25.42 -31.82
CA GLU A 26 -54.35 -24.18 -31.82
C GLU A 26 -55.58 -24.28 -30.90
N GLY A 27 -55.91 -25.49 -30.43
CA GLY A 27 -57.00 -25.78 -29.51
C GLY A 27 -56.57 -25.92 -28.04
N THR A 28 -57.43 -26.57 -27.25
CA THR A 28 -57.26 -26.72 -25.78
C THR A 28 -55.91 -27.28 -25.32
N PRO A 29 -55.26 -28.25 -26.03
CA PRO A 29 -53.91 -28.68 -25.68
C PRO A 29 -52.88 -27.55 -25.74
N GLY A 30 -52.97 -26.68 -26.75
CA GLY A 30 -52.14 -25.49 -26.88
C GLY A 30 -52.32 -24.51 -25.73
N ASP A 31 -53.57 -24.24 -25.35
CA ASP A 31 -53.92 -23.38 -24.21
C ASP A 31 -53.35 -23.93 -22.90
N HIS A 32 -53.36 -25.26 -22.73
CA HIS A 32 -52.78 -25.90 -21.55
C HIS A 32 -51.25 -25.73 -21.50
N ILE A 33 -50.56 -25.93 -22.64
CA ILE A 33 -49.12 -25.67 -22.70
C ILE A 33 -48.80 -24.19 -22.50
N LEU A 34 -49.65 -23.26 -22.97
CA LEU A 34 -49.49 -21.83 -22.70
C LEU A 34 -49.58 -21.54 -21.20
N ALA A 35 -50.55 -22.11 -20.49
CA ALA A 35 -50.66 -21.95 -19.04
C ALA A 35 -49.45 -22.51 -18.27
N ILE A 36 -48.93 -23.66 -18.72
CA ILE A 36 -47.67 -24.21 -18.20
C ILE A 36 -46.51 -23.24 -18.48
N SER A 37 -46.42 -22.69 -19.69
CA SER A 37 -45.38 -21.75 -20.11
C SER A 37 -45.40 -20.46 -19.31
N GLN A 38 -46.59 -19.91 -19.03
CA GLN A 38 -46.77 -18.76 -18.14
C GLN A 38 -46.28 -19.06 -16.72
N THR A 39 -46.53 -20.28 -16.23
CA THR A 39 -46.05 -20.71 -14.90
C THR A 39 -44.53 -20.86 -14.88
N VAL A 40 -43.95 -21.50 -15.90
CA VAL A 40 -42.49 -21.66 -16.05
C VAL A 40 -41.80 -20.30 -16.19
N LEU A 41 -42.38 -19.37 -16.95
CA LEU A 41 -41.88 -18.01 -17.07
C LEU A 41 -41.89 -17.30 -15.71
N ALA A 42 -43.03 -17.30 -15.02
CA ALA A 42 -43.20 -16.56 -13.77
C ALA A 42 -42.43 -17.15 -12.58
N LYS A 43 -42.20 -18.47 -12.56
CA LYS A 43 -41.58 -19.17 -11.42
C LYS A 43 -40.16 -19.67 -11.68
N GLY A 44 -39.75 -19.80 -12.94
CA GLY A 44 -38.43 -20.27 -13.33
C GLY A 44 -37.63 -19.17 -14.01
N ALA A 45 -38.01 -18.79 -15.23
CA ALA A 45 -37.19 -17.93 -16.08
C ALA A 45 -37.00 -16.52 -15.49
N VAL A 46 -38.08 -15.85 -15.06
CA VAL A 46 -37.98 -14.51 -14.46
C VAL A 46 -37.14 -14.51 -13.17
N PRO A 47 -37.37 -15.41 -12.19
CA PRO A 47 -36.52 -15.48 -11.00
C PRO A 47 -35.04 -15.80 -11.28
N VAL A 48 -34.74 -16.61 -12.30
CA VAL A 48 -33.34 -16.94 -12.68
C VAL A 48 -32.66 -15.75 -13.35
N ASP A 49 -33.34 -15.08 -14.29
CA ASP A 49 -32.83 -13.85 -14.91
C ASP A 49 -32.59 -12.77 -13.86
N GLU A 50 -33.51 -12.62 -12.91
CA GLU A 50 -33.34 -11.76 -11.75
C GLU A 50 -32.12 -12.20 -10.93
N LEU A 51 -31.98 -13.48 -10.58
CA LEU A 51 -30.83 -13.98 -9.82
C LEU A 51 -29.50 -13.65 -10.50
N LEU A 52 -29.40 -13.86 -11.82
CA LEU A 52 -28.21 -13.55 -12.60
C LEU A 52 -27.90 -12.05 -12.61
N ALA A 53 -28.92 -11.20 -12.80
CA ALA A 53 -28.77 -9.75 -12.70
C ALA A 53 -28.35 -9.29 -11.29
N ASN A 54 -28.78 -10.02 -10.25
CA ASN A 54 -28.57 -9.71 -8.84
C ASN A 54 -27.23 -10.19 -8.28
N ALA A 55 -26.62 -11.20 -8.92
CA ALA A 55 -25.37 -11.80 -8.47
C ALA A 55 -24.17 -10.85 -8.62
N CYS A 56 -24.22 -9.92 -9.59
CA CYS A 56 -23.10 -9.05 -9.91
C CYS A 56 -23.38 -7.58 -9.52
N PRO A 57 -22.61 -6.99 -8.60
CA PRO A 57 -22.74 -5.58 -8.22
C PRO A 57 -22.57 -4.60 -9.39
N LEU A 58 -21.81 -4.97 -10.44
CA LEU A 58 -21.62 -4.14 -11.63
C LEU A 58 -22.92 -3.94 -12.42
N THR A 59 -23.82 -4.93 -12.40
CA THR A 59 -25.08 -4.90 -13.15
C THR A 59 -26.30 -4.67 -12.26
N ALA A 60 -26.14 -4.74 -10.94
CA ALA A 60 -27.24 -4.66 -9.97
C ALA A 60 -28.04 -3.35 -10.13
N THR A 61 -29.37 -3.45 -10.14
CA THR A 61 -30.28 -2.30 -10.16
C THR A 61 -30.44 -1.67 -8.78
N SER A 62 -31.05 -0.48 -8.69
CA SER A 62 -31.15 0.30 -7.45
C SER A 62 -31.72 -0.47 -6.26
N ASP A 63 -32.75 -1.29 -6.47
CA ASP A 63 -33.41 -2.03 -5.40
C ASP A 63 -32.53 -3.11 -4.81
N ARG A 64 -31.76 -3.81 -5.66
CA ARG A 64 -30.90 -4.92 -5.25
C ARG A 64 -29.55 -4.46 -4.76
N LEU A 65 -29.09 -3.33 -5.27
CA LEU A 65 -27.94 -2.65 -4.73
C LEU A 65 -28.14 -2.28 -3.24
N ARG A 66 -29.38 -2.02 -2.79
CA ARG A 66 -29.67 -1.81 -1.36
C ARG A 66 -29.40 -3.04 -0.50
N ASP A 67 -29.61 -4.25 -1.04
CA ASP A 67 -29.30 -5.49 -0.33
C ASP A 67 -27.79 -5.63 -0.14
N TRP A 68 -27.01 -5.36 -1.19
CA TRP A 68 -25.54 -5.29 -1.12
C TRP A 68 -25.06 -4.22 -0.15
N GLU A 69 -25.61 -3.00 -0.24
CA GLU A 69 -25.28 -1.90 0.67
C GLU A 69 -25.60 -2.26 2.12
N ARG A 70 -26.70 -3.00 2.38
CA ARG A 70 -27.04 -3.46 3.72
C ARG A 70 -26.07 -4.52 4.21
N ALA A 71 -25.77 -5.53 3.39
CA ALA A 71 -24.85 -6.61 3.74
C ALA A 71 -23.43 -6.09 4.04
N LEU A 72 -22.99 -5.05 3.34
CA LEU A 72 -21.66 -4.45 3.47
C LEU A 72 -21.59 -3.27 4.45
N GLY A 73 -22.71 -2.91 5.09
CA GLY A 73 -22.79 -1.81 6.06
C GLY A 73 -22.71 -0.41 5.44
N LEU A 74 -23.01 -0.27 4.15
CA LEU A 74 -22.98 0.99 3.39
C LEU A 74 -24.31 1.75 3.40
N SER A 75 -25.43 1.16 3.83
CA SER A 75 -26.76 1.81 3.78
C SER A 75 -26.85 3.17 4.49
N GLY A 76 -25.97 3.42 5.46
CA GLY A 76 -25.89 4.70 6.17
C GLY A 76 -25.04 5.76 5.47
N SER A 77 -24.29 5.40 4.42
CA SER A 77 -23.37 6.30 3.72
C SER A 77 -24.12 7.39 2.95
N ARG A 78 -23.46 8.53 2.72
CA ARG A 78 -23.98 9.62 1.89
C ARG A 78 -24.29 9.12 0.49
N THR A 79 -23.40 8.34 -0.11
CA THR A 79 -23.57 7.78 -1.46
C THR A 79 -24.73 6.80 -1.54
N ALA A 80 -24.95 5.92 -0.57
CA ALA A 80 -26.13 5.05 -0.56
C ALA A 80 -27.46 5.83 -0.48
N ARG A 81 -27.47 7.00 0.19
CA ARG A 81 -28.69 7.82 0.40
C ARG A 81 -28.98 8.78 -0.74
N PHE A 82 -27.96 9.38 -1.33
CA PHE A 82 -28.09 10.51 -2.26
C PHE A 82 -27.32 10.34 -3.57
N GLY A 83 -26.48 9.31 -3.67
CA GLY A 83 -25.65 9.07 -4.85
C GLY A 83 -26.43 8.51 -6.03
N ALA A 84 -25.93 8.80 -7.24
CA ALA A 84 -26.39 8.14 -8.45
C ALA A 84 -26.13 6.62 -8.38
N LEU A 85 -26.87 5.85 -9.18
CA LEU A 85 -26.77 4.39 -9.20
C LEU A 85 -25.33 3.91 -9.41
N GLU A 86 -24.58 4.55 -10.30
CA GLU A 86 -23.21 4.17 -10.62
C GLU A 86 -22.24 4.43 -9.46
N ALA A 87 -22.35 5.59 -8.80
CA ALA A 87 -21.55 5.89 -7.60
C ALA A 87 -21.83 4.87 -6.47
N ARG A 88 -23.09 4.46 -6.30
CA ARG A 88 -23.48 3.43 -5.34
C ARG A 88 -22.87 2.06 -5.67
N ARG A 89 -22.85 1.67 -6.94
CA ARG A 89 -22.20 0.42 -7.39
C ARG A 89 -20.70 0.43 -7.11
N ARG A 90 -20.03 1.55 -7.42
CA ARG A 90 -18.61 1.74 -7.14
C ARG A 90 -18.30 1.62 -5.64
N ALA A 91 -19.12 2.20 -4.77
CA ALA A 91 -18.97 2.07 -3.32
C ALA A 91 -19.07 0.60 -2.85
N VAL A 92 -20.00 -0.17 -3.39
CA VAL A 92 -20.12 -1.62 -3.11
C VAL A 92 -18.90 -2.39 -3.60
N ILE A 93 -18.43 -2.12 -4.82
CA ILE A 93 -17.26 -2.78 -5.41
C ILE A 93 -15.98 -2.46 -4.61
N ALA A 94 -15.78 -1.18 -4.27
CA ALA A 94 -14.66 -0.75 -3.44
C ALA A 94 -14.67 -1.50 -2.11
N ARG A 95 -15.83 -1.58 -1.44
CA ARG A 95 -15.98 -2.27 -0.16
C ARG A 95 -15.68 -3.77 -0.23
N LEU A 96 -16.04 -4.44 -1.34
CA LEU A 96 -15.70 -5.84 -1.57
C LEU A 96 -14.20 -6.07 -1.79
N ARG A 97 -13.46 -5.05 -2.22
CA ARG A 97 -12.00 -5.09 -2.46
C ARG A 97 -11.17 -4.75 -1.23
N GLU A 98 -11.79 -4.37 -0.11
CA GLU A 98 -11.12 -4.05 1.16
C GLU A 98 -10.66 -5.30 1.93
N TYR A 99 -10.06 -6.26 1.23
CA TYR A 99 -9.54 -7.48 1.81
C TYR A 99 -8.17 -7.80 1.22
N GLY A 100 -7.25 -8.26 2.07
CA GLY A 100 -5.92 -8.68 1.69
C GLY A 100 -4.81 -7.69 2.06
N PRO A 101 -3.57 -7.94 1.63
CA PRO A 101 -2.44 -7.07 1.92
C PRO A 101 -2.59 -5.70 1.23
N PRO A 102 -2.26 -4.59 1.90
CA PRO A 102 -2.39 -3.23 1.35
C PRO A 102 -1.25 -2.93 0.38
N THR A 103 -1.26 -3.57 -0.78
CA THR A 103 -0.35 -3.28 -1.90
C THR A 103 -0.87 -2.06 -2.67
N ILE A 104 0.00 -1.35 -3.39
CA ILE A 104 -0.39 -0.22 -4.25
C ILE A 104 -1.56 -0.59 -5.17
N PRO A 105 -1.53 -1.72 -5.92
CA PRO A 105 -2.66 -2.12 -6.77
C PRO A 105 -3.96 -2.38 -6.00
N MET A 106 -3.88 -2.94 -4.78
CA MET A 106 -5.05 -3.16 -3.93
C MET A 106 -5.65 -1.82 -3.50
N ILE A 107 -4.82 -0.90 -3.01
CA ILE A 107 -5.25 0.46 -2.61
C ILE A 107 -5.89 1.17 -3.81
N GLN A 108 -5.25 1.17 -4.97
CA GLN A 108 -5.79 1.74 -6.21
C GLN A 108 -7.15 1.12 -6.56
N SER A 109 -7.29 -0.20 -6.47
CA SER A 109 -8.54 -0.89 -6.79
C SER A 109 -9.71 -0.55 -5.86
N VAL A 110 -9.43 -0.15 -4.62
CA VAL A 110 -10.43 0.29 -3.63
C VAL A 110 -10.74 1.78 -3.81
N MET A 111 -9.69 2.60 -3.94
CA MET A 111 -9.80 4.06 -3.88
C MET A 111 -10.26 4.66 -5.20
N ALA A 112 -9.78 4.18 -6.35
CA ALA A 112 -10.12 4.75 -7.65
C ALA A 112 -11.63 4.74 -7.96
N PRO A 113 -12.41 3.68 -7.67
CA PRO A 113 -13.87 3.72 -7.84
C PRO A 113 -14.56 4.76 -6.94
N LEU A 114 -14.04 5.00 -5.73
CA LEU A 114 -14.60 5.99 -4.80
C LEU A 114 -14.25 7.41 -5.24
N LEU A 115 -13.06 7.62 -5.81
CA LEU A 115 -12.58 8.92 -6.32
C LEU A 115 -13.01 9.19 -7.77
N ASP A 116 -13.77 8.27 -8.37
CA ASP A 116 -14.32 8.37 -9.72
C ASP A 116 -13.26 8.48 -10.83
N TYR A 117 -12.17 7.74 -10.66
CA TYR A 117 -11.12 7.58 -11.67
C TYR A 117 -11.52 6.51 -12.70
N ALA A 118 -11.25 6.78 -13.98
CA ALA A 118 -11.53 5.84 -15.06
C ALA A 118 -10.56 4.65 -15.06
N ASP A 119 -9.26 4.91 -14.91
CA ASP A 119 -8.23 3.90 -14.71
C ASP A 119 -7.69 3.98 -13.27
N PRO A 120 -7.77 2.90 -12.47
CA PRO A 120 -7.16 2.86 -11.15
C PRO A 120 -5.65 3.14 -11.11
N LEU A 121 -4.93 2.88 -12.19
CA LEU A 121 -3.49 3.12 -12.27
C LEU A 121 -3.12 4.61 -12.35
N ASP A 122 -4.07 5.45 -12.77
CA ASP A 122 -3.87 6.90 -12.82
C ASP A 122 -3.88 7.54 -11.41
N LEU A 123 -4.38 6.80 -10.41
CA LEU A 123 -4.37 7.22 -9.01
C LEU A 123 -2.97 7.03 -8.41
N VAL A 124 -2.36 8.15 -8.01
CA VAL A 124 -1.02 8.16 -7.43
C VAL A 124 -1.08 7.75 -5.95
N ILE A 125 -0.24 6.78 -5.60
CA ILE A 125 0.01 6.36 -4.22
C ILE A 125 1.46 6.71 -3.88
N LEU A 126 1.65 7.58 -2.90
CA LEU A 126 2.94 7.95 -2.37
C LEU A 126 3.29 7.01 -1.21
N GLU A 127 4.47 6.39 -1.27
CA GLU A 127 5.10 5.67 -0.16
C GLU A 127 6.51 6.23 0.03
N ALA A 128 7.05 6.15 1.25
CA ALA A 128 8.42 6.60 1.49
C ALA A 128 9.43 5.80 0.65
N SER A 129 10.33 6.52 -0.02
CA SER A 129 11.40 5.92 -0.81
C SER A 129 12.41 5.20 0.07
N ARG A 130 12.63 3.89 -0.14
CA ARG A 130 13.64 3.16 0.66
C ARG A 130 15.05 3.71 0.43
N SER A 131 15.37 4.15 -0.78
CA SER A 131 16.66 4.80 -1.05
C SER A 131 16.73 6.17 -0.38
N GLY A 132 15.66 6.96 -0.39
CA GLY A 132 15.57 8.24 0.33
C GLY A 132 15.79 8.06 1.84
N LEU A 133 15.08 7.12 2.46
CA LEU A 133 15.26 6.77 3.86
C LEU A 133 16.68 6.28 4.16
N ARG A 134 17.27 5.47 3.26
CA ARG A 134 18.67 5.05 3.45
C ARG A 134 19.60 6.24 3.47
N THR A 135 19.46 7.16 2.52
CA THR A 135 20.27 8.39 2.46
C THR A 135 20.09 9.23 3.72
N ALA A 136 18.84 9.44 4.18
CA ALA A 136 18.55 10.22 5.38
C ALA A 136 19.15 9.62 6.67
N HIS A 137 19.30 8.29 6.71
CA HIS A 137 19.86 7.54 7.83
C HIS A 137 21.32 7.11 7.62
N THR A 138 22.00 7.69 6.63
CA THR A 138 23.44 7.51 6.42
C THR A 138 24.16 8.76 6.88
N TYR A 139 25.13 8.57 7.78
CA TYR A 139 25.87 9.65 8.42
C TYR A 139 27.35 9.58 8.07
N THR A 140 27.91 10.70 7.61
CA THR A 140 29.33 10.83 7.36
C THR A 140 30.12 10.80 8.67
N GLY A 141 31.05 9.86 8.78
CA GLY A 141 31.97 9.74 9.89
C GLY A 141 33.04 10.83 9.88
N VAL A 142 33.29 11.40 11.05
CA VAL A 142 34.38 12.34 11.31
C VAL A 142 35.52 11.61 12.00
N LEU A 143 36.72 11.70 11.44
CA LEU A 143 37.93 11.17 12.05
C LEU A 143 38.23 11.91 13.36
N THR A 144 38.40 11.17 14.44
CA THR A 144 38.68 11.72 15.78
C THR A 144 40.06 11.31 16.31
N SER A 145 40.68 10.29 15.73
CA SER A 145 42.09 9.98 15.96
C SER A 145 43.02 10.92 15.18
N ALA A 146 44.27 11.03 15.61
CA ALA A 146 45.26 11.90 14.98
C ALA A 146 45.70 11.47 13.56
N SER A 147 45.34 10.26 13.14
CA SER A 147 45.73 9.67 11.85
C SER A 147 44.64 8.74 11.32
N THR A 148 44.62 8.59 9.99
CA THR A 148 43.82 7.62 9.24
C THR A 148 44.44 6.22 9.21
N ALA A 149 45.64 6.02 9.79
CA ALA A 149 46.23 4.69 9.90
C ALA A 149 45.26 3.71 10.60
N ILE A 150 45.26 2.43 10.21
CA ILE A 150 44.25 1.38 10.51
C ILE A 150 43.92 1.10 12.00
N SER A 151 44.53 1.85 12.93
CA SER A 151 44.19 1.96 14.36
C SER A 151 43.54 3.32 14.65
N CYS A 152 42.50 3.67 13.88
CA CYS A 152 41.84 4.98 13.91
C CYS A 152 40.43 4.90 14.49
N VAL A 153 39.89 6.05 14.89
CA VAL A 153 38.53 6.19 15.42
C VAL A 153 37.76 7.21 14.60
N TYR A 154 36.60 6.79 14.10
CA TYR A 154 35.60 7.66 13.49
C TYR A 154 34.41 7.83 14.43
N SER A 155 33.78 8.98 14.38
CA SER A 155 32.54 9.25 15.10
C SER A 155 31.52 9.94 14.22
N TRP A 156 30.23 9.70 14.47
CA TRP A 156 29.13 10.41 13.82
C TRP A 156 28.03 10.65 14.85
N ARG A 157 27.17 11.63 14.59
CA ARG A 157 26.03 11.95 15.45
C ARG A 157 24.73 11.64 14.74
N VAL A 158 23.86 10.90 15.43
CA VAL A 158 22.52 10.55 14.98
C VAL A 158 21.50 11.40 15.73
N PHE A 159 20.56 11.99 15.00
CA PHE A 159 19.48 12.85 15.51
C PHE A 159 18.12 12.14 15.39
N ASP A 160 18.09 10.89 15.82
CA ASP A 160 16.92 10.02 15.90
C ASP A 160 17.02 9.29 17.25
N ASP A 161 15.94 9.14 17.99
CA ASP A 161 15.91 8.53 19.31
C ASP A 161 15.07 7.26 19.40
N GLY A 162 14.61 6.75 18.25
CA GLY A 162 14.07 5.40 18.13
C GLY A 162 15.09 4.30 18.50
N ARG A 163 14.60 3.09 18.76
CA ARG A 163 15.44 1.91 19.01
C ARG A 163 16.20 1.51 17.74
N LEU A 164 17.42 0.99 17.83
CA LEU A 164 18.11 0.49 16.64
C LEU A 164 17.26 -0.58 15.92
N SER A 165 17.18 -0.48 14.59
CA SER A 165 16.42 -1.44 13.79
C SER A 165 17.11 -2.80 13.70
N ASP A 166 16.34 -3.81 13.27
CA ASP A 166 16.83 -5.16 13.02
C ASP A 166 17.83 -5.23 11.84
N SER A 167 18.04 -4.13 11.11
CA SER A 167 19.09 -4.01 10.10
C SER A 167 20.50 -3.88 10.72
N GLY A 168 20.58 -3.61 12.02
CA GLY A 168 21.81 -3.31 12.73
C GLY A 168 22.53 -2.05 12.20
N VAL A 169 23.84 -1.99 12.42
CA VAL A 169 24.70 -0.92 11.86
C VAL A 169 25.36 -1.42 10.59
N GLN A 170 25.43 -0.58 9.56
CA GLN A 170 26.20 -0.87 8.36
C GLN A 170 27.20 0.26 8.12
N LEU A 171 28.47 -0.08 7.93
CA LEU A 171 29.53 0.88 7.65
C LEU A 171 30.01 0.68 6.22
N ASP A 172 29.95 1.72 5.40
CA ASP A 172 30.65 1.77 4.12
C ASP A 172 32.02 2.42 4.38
N VAL A 173 33.07 1.60 4.32
CA VAL A 173 34.42 1.97 4.76
C VAL A 173 35.34 2.03 3.55
N THR A 174 35.85 3.21 3.22
CA THR A 174 36.87 3.41 2.18
C THR A 174 38.24 3.25 2.79
N LEU A 175 39.02 2.27 2.32
CA LEU A 175 40.27 1.88 2.98
C LEU A 175 41.32 1.30 2.03
N THR A 176 42.58 1.34 2.48
CA THR A 176 43.71 0.64 1.86
C THR A 176 44.33 -0.33 2.85
N HIS A 177 44.38 -1.62 2.52
CA HIS A 177 45.05 -2.63 3.35
C HIS A 177 45.44 -3.86 2.52
N GLY A 178 46.58 -4.48 2.83
CA GLY A 178 47.08 -5.65 2.09
C GLY A 178 46.29 -6.95 2.30
N ASP A 179 45.48 -7.03 3.37
CA ASP A 179 44.66 -8.20 3.70
C ASP A 179 43.43 -7.83 4.54
N LEU A 180 42.24 -7.81 3.93
CA LEU A 180 40.96 -7.50 4.58
C LEU A 180 40.58 -8.49 5.69
N SER A 181 41.16 -9.70 5.70
CA SER A 181 40.88 -10.70 6.74
C SER A 181 41.48 -10.35 8.10
N LYS A 182 42.40 -9.38 8.14
CA LYS A 182 43.09 -8.92 9.35
C LYS A 182 42.37 -7.79 10.06
N LEU A 183 41.34 -7.22 9.43
CA LEU A 183 40.65 -6.03 9.90
C LEU A 183 39.52 -6.37 10.87
N SER A 184 39.26 -5.45 11.79
CA SER A 184 38.12 -5.48 12.70
C SER A 184 37.65 -4.07 12.99
N VAL A 185 36.39 -3.93 13.36
CA VAL A 185 35.80 -2.69 13.86
C VAL A 185 34.97 -2.98 15.09
N LEU A 186 35.19 -2.19 16.14
CA LEU A 186 34.31 -2.10 17.30
C LEU A 186 33.44 -0.86 17.12
N VAL A 187 32.12 -1.06 17.05
CA VAL A 187 31.14 0.03 17.05
C VAL A 187 30.57 0.16 18.46
N THR A 188 30.49 1.39 18.96
CA THR A 188 29.87 1.71 20.26
C THR A 188 28.72 2.68 20.04
N ALA A 189 27.55 2.31 20.56
CA ALA A 189 26.36 3.14 20.61
C ALA A 189 26.50 4.25 21.65
N PRO A 190 25.74 5.35 21.54
CA PRO A 190 25.73 6.45 22.52
C PRO A 190 25.38 5.99 23.95
N SER A 191 24.56 4.95 24.06
CA SER A 191 24.14 4.34 25.33
C SER A 191 25.14 3.30 25.87
N GLY A 192 26.22 3.02 25.15
CA GLY A 192 27.34 2.17 25.60
C GLY A 192 27.29 0.72 25.11
N GLU A 193 26.22 0.28 24.45
CA GLU A 193 26.17 -1.02 23.78
C GLU A 193 27.21 -1.08 22.66
N THR A 194 27.80 -2.26 22.46
CA THR A 194 28.86 -2.45 21.49
C THR A 194 28.62 -3.65 20.61
N ALA A 195 29.12 -3.59 19.38
CA ALA A 195 29.21 -4.74 18.48
C ALA A 195 30.55 -4.72 17.76
N THR A 196 31.04 -5.91 17.39
CA THR A 196 32.29 -6.04 16.66
C THR A 196 32.06 -6.82 15.39
N ALA A 197 32.56 -6.28 14.28
CA ALA A 197 32.77 -7.06 13.07
C ALA A 197 34.26 -7.38 12.94
N THR A 198 34.57 -8.65 12.76
CA THR A 198 35.92 -9.14 12.47
C THR A 198 35.94 -9.71 11.08
N VAL A 199 37.08 -9.59 10.37
CA VAL A 199 37.25 -10.09 9.01
C VAL A 199 36.34 -9.35 8.04
N PHE A 200 36.82 -8.25 7.45
CA PHE A 200 36.03 -7.47 6.50
C PHE A 200 35.84 -8.19 5.15
N GLY A 201 36.71 -9.15 4.85
CA GLY A 201 36.68 -9.89 3.60
C GLY A 201 37.95 -10.69 3.39
N ARG A 202 38.32 -10.88 2.12
CA ARG A 202 39.56 -11.56 1.67
C ARG A 202 40.28 -10.72 0.63
N GLY A 203 41.60 -10.84 0.57
CA GLY A 203 42.43 -10.11 -0.39
C GLY A 203 42.78 -8.70 0.07
N ALA A 204 43.42 -7.93 -0.80
CA ALA A 204 43.81 -6.55 -0.53
C ALA A 204 42.73 -5.56 -1.00
N ALA A 205 42.71 -4.38 -0.39
CA ALA A 205 41.98 -3.21 -0.85
C ALA A 205 42.96 -2.06 -1.12
N ALA A 206 42.74 -1.32 -2.20
CA ALA A 206 43.60 -0.21 -2.63
C ALA A 206 42.77 1.06 -2.87
N GLY A 207 42.22 1.62 -1.78
CA GLY A 207 41.29 2.75 -1.84
C GLY A 207 39.85 2.32 -2.15
N ASP A 208 39.51 1.05 -1.91
CA ASP A 208 38.20 0.49 -2.18
C ASP A 208 37.23 0.74 -1.02
N THR A 209 35.94 0.83 -1.33
CA THR A 209 34.87 0.88 -0.33
C THR A 209 34.31 -0.51 -0.06
N VAL A 210 34.34 -0.94 1.20
CA VAL A 210 33.80 -2.22 1.67
C VAL A 210 32.65 -1.96 2.64
N ARG A 211 31.53 -2.68 2.47
CA ARG A 211 30.42 -2.66 3.42
C ARG A 211 30.63 -3.67 4.53
N VAL A 212 30.68 -3.18 5.76
CA VAL A 212 30.79 -3.98 6.99
C VAL A 212 29.46 -3.92 7.73
N CYS A 213 28.77 -5.05 7.86
CA CYS A 213 27.48 -5.14 8.54
C CYS A 213 27.65 -5.70 9.96
N LEU A 214 26.97 -5.07 10.92
CA LEU A 214 26.84 -5.52 12.30
C LEU A 214 25.36 -5.82 12.60
N PRO A 215 24.78 -6.88 12.02
CA PRO A 215 23.33 -7.16 12.10
C PRO A 215 22.87 -7.48 13.52
N ASP A 216 23.75 -8.06 14.35
CA ASP A 216 23.43 -8.46 15.72
C ASP A 216 23.55 -7.30 16.73
N MET A 217 23.92 -6.10 16.26
CA MET A 217 23.98 -4.93 17.13
C MET A 217 22.58 -4.51 17.54
N ALA A 218 22.39 -4.31 18.84
CA ALA A 218 21.18 -3.72 19.40
C ALA A 218 21.57 -2.48 20.23
N ALA A 219 20.74 -1.44 20.16
CA ALA A 219 20.84 -0.27 21.03
C ALA A 219 19.43 0.19 21.39
N ALA A 220 19.21 0.51 22.66
CA ALA A 220 17.89 0.94 23.14
C ALA A 220 17.42 2.25 22.50
N SER A 221 18.36 3.12 22.13
CA SER A 221 18.15 4.33 21.35
C SER A 221 19.32 4.56 20.42
N VAL A 222 19.07 5.11 19.24
CA VAL A 222 20.13 5.50 18.30
C VAL A 222 20.64 6.92 18.53
N MET A 223 20.03 7.70 19.43
CA MET A 223 20.34 9.12 19.59
C MET A 223 21.71 9.35 20.20
N GLY A 224 22.50 10.21 19.55
CA GLY A 224 23.74 10.72 20.10
C GLY A 224 24.96 10.36 19.27
N VAL A 225 26.12 10.35 19.93
CA VAL A 225 27.42 10.14 19.27
C VAL A 225 27.77 8.66 19.27
N TRP A 226 27.96 8.14 18.07
CA TRP A 226 28.44 6.80 17.81
C TRP A 226 29.93 6.84 17.51
N THR A 227 30.64 5.75 17.80
CA THR A 227 32.07 5.62 17.47
C THR A 227 32.35 4.28 16.80
N ALA A 228 33.18 4.28 15.76
CA ALA A 228 33.78 3.11 15.16
C ALA A 228 35.29 3.14 15.35
N GLN A 229 35.82 2.15 16.09
CA GLN A 229 37.25 1.96 16.28
C GLN A 229 37.73 0.84 15.36
N PHE A 230 38.55 1.19 14.38
CA PHE A 230 39.15 0.25 13.44
C PHE A 230 40.48 -0.27 14.00
N ASN A 231 40.76 -1.53 13.76
CA ASN A 231 42.02 -2.16 14.12
C ASN A 231 42.43 -3.21 13.07
N ALA A 232 43.74 -3.44 12.93
CA ALA A 232 44.28 -4.59 12.21
C ALA A 232 45.09 -5.47 13.16
N SER A 233 44.89 -6.78 13.07
CA SER A 233 45.71 -7.77 13.80
C SER A 233 47.15 -7.85 13.29
N SER A 234 47.39 -7.46 12.03
CA SER A 234 48.71 -7.36 11.40
C SER A 234 48.62 -6.59 10.09
N GLY A 235 49.72 -5.98 9.65
CA GLY A 235 49.78 -5.21 8.40
C GLY A 235 49.57 -3.72 8.62
N ALA A 236 49.99 -2.92 7.64
CA ALA A 236 49.76 -1.47 7.61
C ALA A 236 48.64 -1.15 6.61
N GLY A 237 47.94 -0.06 6.87
CA GLY A 237 46.88 0.45 6.00
C GLY A 237 46.25 1.72 6.54
N THR A 238 45.28 2.23 5.82
CA THR A 238 44.51 3.43 6.17
C THR A 238 43.02 3.17 6.03
N VAL A 239 42.22 3.83 6.88
CA VAL A 239 40.80 4.08 6.66
C VAL A 239 40.68 5.54 6.28
N ASP A 240 40.23 5.81 5.07
CA ASP A 240 40.23 7.16 4.50
C ASP A 240 38.87 7.84 4.70
N ALA A 241 37.76 7.07 4.64
CA ALA A 241 36.41 7.56 4.89
C ALA A 241 35.50 6.47 5.47
N VAL A 242 34.45 6.90 6.19
CA VAL A 242 33.42 6.03 6.75
C VAL A 242 32.06 6.69 6.58
N GLU A 243 31.11 5.99 5.98
CA GLU A 243 29.69 6.33 5.98
C GLU A 243 28.95 5.30 6.82
N ALA A 244 28.19 5.75 7.82
CA ALA A 244 27.51 4.88 8.76
C ALA A 244 25.99 4.94 8.57
N PHE A 245 25.40 3.83 8.16
CA PHE A 245 23.96 3.67 8.15
C PHE A 245 23.47 3.18 9.52
N VAL A 246 22.66 4.01 10.17
CA VAL A 246 22.04 3.75 11.47
C VAL A 246 20.60 4.26 11.43
N GLU A 247 19.62 3.38 11.52
CA GLU A 247 18.20 3.77 11.48
C GLU A 247 17.50 3.46 12.81
N GLY A 248 16.80 4.45 13.37
CA GLY A 248 15.94 4.27 14.54
C GLY A 248 14.57 3.76 14.10
N ALA A 249 14.18 2.60 14.60
CA ALA A 249 12.88 1.98 14.39
C ALA A 249 12.02 2.00 15.66
N GLY A 250 10.69 2.03 15.46
CA GLY A 250 9.74 1.98 16.56
C GLY A 250 9.32 3.35 17.06
N ARG A 251 9.11 3.48 18.37
CA ARG A 251 8.69 4.73 19.02
C ARG A 251 9.91 5.46 19.59
N ASP A 252 9.87 6.77 19.51
CA ASP A 252 10.83 7.69 20.12
C ASP A 252 10.60 7.83 21.64
N SER A 253 11.44 8.63 22.31
CA SER A 253 11.34 8.88 23.75
C SER A 253 10.06 9.63 24.16
N SER A 254 9.39 10.29 23.22
CA SER A 254 8.11 10.98 23.39
C SER A 254 6.89 10.12 23.02
N GLY A 255 7.11 8.86 22.62
CA GLY A 255 6.04 7.95 22.16
C GLY A 255 5.55 8.22 20.73
N ARG A 256 6.20 9.11 19.98
CA ARG A 256 5.93 9.34 18.56
C ARG A 256 6.67 8.31 17.70
N PRO A 257 6.30 8.11 16.43
CA PRO A 257 7.07 7.25 15.54
C PRO A 257 8.50 7.81 15.35
N GLY A 258 9.52 6.96 15.48
CA GLY A 258 10.90 7.31 15.13
C GLY A 258 11.06 7.54 13.62
N LEU A 259 12.16 8.15 13.19
CA LEU A 259 12.25 8.66 11.81
C LEU A 259 12.13 7.58 10.72
N SER A 260 12.52 6.32 10.99
CA SER A 260 12.33 5.24 10.00
C SER A 260 10.88 4.74 9.89
N ALA A 261 9.97 5.20 10.76
CA ALA A 261 8.55 4.83 10.72
C ALA A 261 7.83 5.40 9.49
N ALA A 262 8.40 6.40 8.81
CA ALA A 262 7.94 6.91 7.53
C ALA A 262 7.76 5.80 6.47
N LYS A 263 8.48 4.66 6.58
CA LYS A 263 8.26 3.48 5.71
C LYS A 263 6.87 2.84 5.84
N PHE A 264 6.14 3.17 6.89
CA PHE A 264 4.77 2.71 7.15
C PHE A 264 3.73 3.79 6.84
N GLU A 265 4.15 4.93 6.26
CA GLU A 265 3.28 6.01 5.83
C GLU A 265 2.94 5.85 4.34
N LEU A 266 1.67 6.12 4.01
CA LEU A 266 1.22 6.17 2.62
C LEU A 266 0.24 7.32 2.39
N GLY A 267 0.30 7.89 1.18
CA GLY A 267 -0.54 8.99 0.75
C GLY A 267 -1.31 8.60 -0.50
N VAL A 268 -2.64 8.65 -0.45
CA VAL A 268 -3.47 8.53 -1.64
C VAL A 268 -3.72 9.93 -2.18
N VAL A 269 -3.28 10.21 -3.40
CA VAL A 269 -3.39 11.55 -3.97
C VAL A 269 -4.63 11.64 -4.85
N TYR A 270 -5.51 12.58 -4.54
CA TYR A 270 -6.66 12.91 -5.37
C TYR A 270 -6.35 14.11 -6.27
N GLU A 271 -6.57 13.91 -7.56
CA GLU A 271 -6.37 14.88 -8.64
C GLU A 271 -7.69 15.04 -9.39
N GLU A 272 -8.33 16.20 -9.22
CA GLU A 272 -9.68 16.46 -9.73
C GLU A 272 -9.76 16.34 -11.25
N ASP A 273 -8.70 16.70 -11.98
CA ASP A 273 -8.60 16.61 -13.43
C ASP A 273 -8.58 15.18 -13.98
N LYS A 274 -8.26 14.20 -13.12
CA LYS A 274 -8.31 12.76 -13.45
C LYS A 274 -9.62 12.09 -13.01
N SER A 275 -10.46 12.80 -12.26
CA SER A 275 -11.77 12.35 -11.83
C SER A 275 -12.83 12.62 -12.89
N SER A 276 -13.86 11.78 -12.97
CA SER A 276 -15.04 12.04 -13.82
C SER A 276 -16.05 13.00 -13.15
N GLY A 277 -15.70 13.58 -12.00
CA GLY A 277 -16.45 14.66 -11.33
C GLY A 277 -17.44 14.21 -10.26
N ALA A 278 -17.48 12.91 -9.91
CA ALA A 278 -18.37 12.35 -8.91
C ALA A 278 -17.62 11.64 -7.76
N ALA A 279 -16.46 12.18 -7.34
CA ALA A 279 -15.68 11.64 -6.24
C ALA A 279 -16.44 11.68 -4.89
N ASP A 280 -16.43 10.56 -4.15
CA ASP A 280 -16.93 10.44 -2.79
C ASP A 280 -15.77 10.47 -1.78
N ILE A 281 -15.36 11.69 -1.43
CA ILE A 281 -14.24 11.94 -0.51
C ILE A 281 -14.48 11.37 0.89
N ASP A 282 -15.72 11.39 1.40
CA ASP A 282 -16.04 10.84 2.73
C ASP A 282 -15.91 9.30 2.75
N ALA A 283 -16.41 8.63 1.71
CA ALA A 283 -16.21 7.19 1.59
C ALA A 283 -14.74 6.82 1.40
N ALA A 284 -13.99 7.59 0.59
CA ALA A 284 -12.56 7.41 0.38
C ALA A 284 -11.77 7.55 1.69
N ARG A 285 -12.02 8.59 2.49
CA ARG A 285 -11.41 8.79 3.82
C ARG A 285 -11.69 7.64 4.78
N LYS A 286 -12.90 7.06 4.73
CA LYS A 286 -13.23 5.89 5.57
C LYS A 286 -12.62 4.61 5.02
N ALA A 287 -12.49 4.46 3.71
CA ALA A 287 -11.89 3.28 3.08
C ALA A 287 -10.39 3.20 3.36
N ILE A 288 -9.66 4.31 3.23
CA ILE A 288 -8.22 4.35 3.50
C ILE A 288 -7.91 3.93 4.94
N ALA A 289 -8.70 4.39 5.92
CA ALA A 289 -8.56 3.99 7.32
C ALA A 289 -8.84 2.50 7.57
N ARG A 290 -9.67 1.87 6.73
CA ARG A 290 -10.00 0.43 6.85
C ARG A 290 -8.95 -0.46 6.21
N ILE A 291 -8.46 -0.10 5.02
CA ILE A 291 -7.47 -0.91 4.28
C ILE A 291 -6.08 -0.88 4.91
N THR A 292 -5.77 0.12 5.73
CA THR A 292 -4.49 0.20 6.45
C THR A 292 -4.48 -0.55 7.78
N TYR A 293 -5.63 -1.07 8.23
CA TYR A 293 -5.80 -1.95 9.40
C TYR A 293 -5.06 -1.49 10.68
N ALA A 294 -4.90 -0.18 10.89
CA ALA A 294 -4.09 0.40 11.97
C ALA A 294 -2.61 -0.05 12.00
N THR A 295 -2.11 -0.67 10.93
CA THR A 295 -0.71 -1.09 10.77
C THR A 295 0.15 -0.03 10.09
N ARG A 296 -0.49 0.92 9.42
CA ARG A 296 0.12 1.98 8.63
C ARG A 296 -0.56 3.30 8.93
N ILE A 297 0.18 4.39 8.79
CA ILE A 297 -0.40 5.72 8.81
C ILE A 297 -0.74 6.08 7.37
N SER A 298 -1.95 6.60 7.15
CA SER A 298 -2.44 6.83 5.80
C SER A 298 -3.25 8.10 5.71
N ALA A 299 -2.99 8.89 4.67
CA ALA A 299 -3.70 10.13 4.40
C ALA A 299 -4.30 10.13 2.99
N LEU A 300 -5.45 10.81 2.86
CA LEU A 300 -5.96 11.25 1.57
C LEU A 300 -5.45 12.68 1.35
N ILE A 301 -4.66 12.86 0.29
CA ILE A 301 -4.04 14.13 -0.08
C ILE A 301 -4.92 14.76 -1.16
N LEU A 302 -5.42 15.96 -0.89
CA LEU A 302 -6.19 16.75 -1.84
C LEU A 302 -5.27 17.86 -2.37
N ARG A 303 -5.38 18.21 -3.65
CA ARG A 303 -4.72 19.40 -4.19
C ARG A 303 -5.33 20.67 -3.59
N GLU A 304 -4.51 21.70 -3.38
CA GLU A 304 -4.97 23.02 -2.97
C GLU A 304 -6.05 23.54 -3.95
N ALA A 305 -7.11 24.14 -3.40
CA ALA A 305 -8.32 24.53 -4.11
C ALA A 305 -8.14 25.60 -5.21
N ASP A 306 -6.97 26.23 -5.35
CA ASP A 306 -6.74 27.33 -6.29
C ASP A 306 -5.67 27.05 -7.36
N GLY A 307 -5.16 25.82 -7.44
CA GLY A 307 -4.28 25.40 -8.53
C GLY A 307 -2.97 26.19 -8.64
N VAL A 308 -2.50 26.79 -7.54
CA VAL A 308 -1.27 27.59 -7.51
C VAL A 308 -0.05 26.73 -7.83
N LEU A 309 -0.10 25.45 -7.48
CA LEU A 309 0.95 24.48 -7.81
C LEU A 309 0.81 23.92 -9.22
N PRO A 310 1.91 23.72 -9.97
CA PRO A 310 1.95 22.93 -11.19
C PRO A 310 1.30 21.55 -11.05
N ALA A 311 0.85 20.97 -12.18
CA ALA A 311 0.38 19.59 -12.20
C ALA A 311 1.51 18.64 -11.77
N GLY A 312 1.22 17.73 -10.82
CA GLY A 312 2.21 16.84 -10.22
C GLY A 312 2.95 17.40 -9.01
N GLU A 313 2.71 18.67 -8.63
CA GLU A 313 3.17 19.24 -7.35
C GLU A 313 2.02 19.26 -6.33
N TYR A 314 2.37 18.93 -5.09
CA TYR A 314 1.41 18.81 -3.99
C TYR A 314 1.96 19.59 -2.78
N THR A 315 1.14 20.45 -2.18
CA THR A 315 1.45 21.08 -0.89
C THR A 315 0.60 20.42 0.18
N PHE A 316 1.22 20.15 1.31
CA PHE A 316 0.55 19.69 2.51
C PHE A 316 0.78 20.74 3.59
N LEU A 317 -0.29 21.38 4.04
CA LEU A 317 -0.26 22.25 5.20
C LEU A 317 -0.59 21.40 6.44
N PRO A 318 0.32 21.30 7.43
CA PRO A 318 -0.07 20.86 8.76
C PRO A 318 -1.21 21.75 9.25
N ASP A 319 -2.28 21.15 9.78
CA ASP A 319 -3.50 21.83 10.27
C ASP A 319 -4.45 22.47 9.21
N ASP A 320 -4.45 22.00 7.96
CA ASP A 320 -5.59 22.24 7.04
C ASP A 320 -6.77 21.30 7.41
N ASP A 321 -8.02 21.77 7.32
CA ASP A 321 -9.24 20.96 7.48
C ASP A 321 -9.24 19.71 6.56
N ASN A 322 -8.45 19.73 5.49
CA ASN A 322 -8.25 18.61 4.58
C ASN A 322 -7.07 17.68 4.93
N ALA A 323 -6.18 18.10 5.82
CA ALA A 323 -4.93 17.47 6.20
C ALA A 323 -4.89 17.24 7.72
N ILE A 324 -5.12 16.00 8.17
CA ILE A 324 -4.89 15.68 9.59
C ILE A 324 -3.37 15.66 9.81
N PRO A 325 -2.85 16.37 10.83
CA PRO A 325 -1.43 16.57 11.04
C PRO A 325 -0.73 15.26 11.44
N ASP A 326 0.49 15.08 10.96
CA ASP A 326 1.53 14.09 11.32
C ASP A 326 1.86 12.94 10.34
N ALA A 327 1.30 12.87 9.13
CA ALA A 327 1.81 11.90 8.15
C ALA A 327 1.59 12.34 6.71
N ILE A 328 2.54 13.11 6.19
CA ILE A 328 3.36 12.75 5.03
C ILE A 328 4.15 14.00 4.63
N ILE A 329 5.47 13.92 4.77
CA ILE A 329 6.39 14.77 3.98
C ILE A 329 7.07 13.80 3.01
N PRO A 330 6.70 13.80 1.71
CA PRO A 330 7.54 13.24 0.68
C PRO A 330 8.29 14.41 0.03
N ASP A 331 9.58 14.46 0.35
CA ASP A 331 10.68 15.23 -0.26
C ASP A 331 10.68 16.77 -0.12
#